data_AF-A0A0F9HTS8-F1
#
_entry.id   AF-A0A0F9HTS8-F1
#
_cell.length_a   1.000
_cell.length_b   1.000
_cell.length_c   1.000
_cell.angle_alpha   90.00
_cell.angle_beta   90.00
_cell.angle_gamma   90.00
#
_symmetry.space_group_name_H-M   'P 1'
#
loop_
_entity.id
_entity.type
_entity.pdbx_description
1 polymer ?
#
loop_
_entity_poly.entity_id
_entity_poly.type
_entity_poly.pdbx_seq_one_letter_code
_entity_poly.pdbx_strand_id
1 'polypeptide(L)'
;MAIKRGEIGIDIIVYAIAGLVFIVTLYPVLFVFFMSISTPQAISSNEVMFLPDGIYLDSYKQILQKQEIWRYYFNTIFIVVIGTLTNLLMTLLTGYVLSRRDFKFRNHIMIFVVFTMFFSGGLIPFY
;
A
#
# COMPACT_ATOMS: atom_id res chain seq x y z
N MET A 1 -23.53 -19.67 -27.15
CA MET A 1 -22.62 -18.56 -26.83
C MET A 1 -21.38 -18.74 -27.70
N ALA A 2 -21.39 -18.17 -28.91
CA ALA A 2 -20.33 -18.38 -29.90
C ALA A 2 -19.25 -17.31 -29.69
N ILE A 3 -18.10 -17.72 -29.17
CA ILE A 3 -16.95 -16.83 -28.98
C ILE A 3 -16.51 -16.33 -30.35
N LYS A 4 -16.59 -15.01 -30.57
CA LYS A 4 -16.25 -14.40 -31.85
C LYS A 4 -14.72 -14.39 -31.91
N ARG A 5 -14.10 -15.00 -32.92
CA ARG A 5 -12.62 -15.16 -33.02
C ARG A 5 -11.80 -13.87 -32.82
N GLY A 6 -12.39 -12.69 -33.05
CA GLY A 6 -11.76 -11.39 -32.76
C GLY A 6 -11.62 -11.05 -31.27
N GLU A 7 -12.46 -11.61 -30.40
CA GLU A 7 -12.40 -11.42 -28.94
C GLU A 7 -11.20 -12.16 -28.34
N ILE A 8 -10.91 -13.38 -28.83
CA ILE A 8 -9.81 -14.22 -28.34
C ILE A 8 -8.45 -13.53 -28.50
N GLY A 9 -8.21 -12.84 -29.61
CA GLY A 9 -6.95 -12.13 -29.84
C GLY A 9 -6.75 -10.93 -28.90
N ILE A 10 -7.83 -10.21 -28.61
CA ILE A 10 -7.82 -9.09 -27.66
C ILE A 10 -7.63 -9.60 -26.24
N ASP A 11 -8.32 -10.68 -25.86
CA ASP A 11 -8.20 -11.30 -24.54
C ASP A 11 -6.76 -11.76 -24.29
N ILE A 12 -6.10 -12.41 -25.26
CA ILE A 12 -4.69 -12.81 -25.15
C ILE A 12 -3.79 -11.60 -24.87
N ILE A 13 -4.00 -10.47 -25.57
CA ILE A 13 -3.22 -9.25 -25.37
C ILE A 13 -3.46 -8.68 -23.97
N VAL A 14 -4.72 -8.61 -23.53
CA VAL A 14 -5.08 -8.11 -22.19
C VAL A 14 -4.45 -8.98 -21.10
N TYR A 15 -4.54 -10.31 -21.22
CA TYR A 15 -3.91 -11.24 -20.28
C TYR A 15 -2.39 -11.18 -20.30
N ALA A 16 -1.77 -10.99 -21.47
CA ALA A 16 -0.32 -10.82 -21.58
C ALA A 16 0.15 -9.54 -20.87
N ILE A 17 -0.56 -8.42 -21.07
CA ILE A 17 -0.26 -7.15 -20.39
C ILE A 17 -0.48 -7.28 -18.89
N ALA A 18 -1.62 -7.83 -18.47
CA ALA A 18 -1.92 -8.05 -17.06
C ALA A 18 -0.89 -8.96 -16.38
N GLY A 19 -0.46 -10.03 -17.06
CA GLY A 19 0.59 -10.93 -16.60
C GLY A 19 1.95 -10.23 -16.47
N LEU A 20 2.30 -9.36 -17.42
CA LEU A 20 3.52 -8.57 -17.34
C LEU A 20 3.49 -7.58 -16.17
N VAL A 21 2.39 -6.86 -15.97
CA VAL A 21 2.21 -5.96 -14.82
C VAL A 21 2.30 -6.73 -13.50
N PHE A 22 1.69 -7.91 -13.45
CA PHE A 22 1.78 -8.79 -12.28
C PHE A 22 3.23 -9.20 -11.98
N ILE A 23 4.00 -9.62 -12.99
CA ILE A 23 5.40 -10.02 -12.80
C ILE A 23 6.24 -8.81 -12.33
N VAL A 24 6.08 -7.65 -12.97
CA VAL A 24 6.86 -6.44 -12.63
C VAL A 24 6.57 -5.95 -11.22
N THR A 25 5.32 -6.07 -10.75
CA THR A 25 4.92 -5.64 -9.40
C THR A 25 5.25 -6.68 -8.32
N LEU A 26 5.15 -7.97 -8.65
CA LEU A 26 5.42 -9.05 -7.69
C LEU A 26 6.92 -9.33 -7.52
N TYR A 27 7.71 -9.21 -8.59
CA TYR A 27 9.15 -9.48 -8.54
C TYR A 27 9.89 -8.74 -7.42
N PRO A 28 9.76 -7.41 -7.21
CA PRO A 28 10.45 -6.73 -6.12
C PRO A 28 10.05 -7.24 -4.72
N VAL A 29 8.79 -7.66 -4.55
CA VAL A 29 8.33 -8.25 -3.28
C VAL A 29 9.01 -9.61 -3.03
N LEU A 30 9.07 -10.46 -4.05
CA LEU A 30 9.77 -11.75 -3.98
C LEU A 30 11.27 -11.57 -3.78
N PHE A 31 11.88 -10.59 -4.44
CA PHE A 31 13.30 -10.27 -4.29
C PHE A 31 13.65 -9.85 -2.86
N VAL A 32 12.85 -8.96 -2.25
CA VAL A 32 13.02 -8.59 -0.83
C VAL A 32 12.81 -9.79 0.09
N PHE A 33 11.87 -10.68 -0.22
CA PHE A 33 11.68 -11.92 0.53
C PHE A 33 12.92 -12.82 0.45
N PHE A 34 13.48 -13.07 -0.74
CA PHE A 34 14.69 -13.87 -0.89
C PHE A 34 15.90 -13.25 -0.18
N MET A 35 16.08 -11.94 -0.26
CA MET A 35 17.13 -11.24 0.50
C MET A 35 16.94 -11.39 2.01
N SER A 36 15.70 -11.31 2.51
CA SER A 36 15.41 -11.35 3.94
C SER A 36 15.78 -12.68 4.61
N ILE A 37 15.77 -13.78 3.85
CA ILE A 37 16.13 -15.13 4.32
C ILE A 37 17.56 -15.53 3.92
N SER A 38 18.32 -14.68 3.22
CA SER A 38 19.68 -15.03 2.75
C SER A 38 20.78 -14.50 3.68
N THR A 39 21.98 -15.06 3.57
CA THR A 39 23.15 -14.61 4.35
C THR A 39 23.61 -13.22 3.87
N PRO A 40 24.16 -12.36 4.75
CA PRO A 40 24.72 -11.07 4.34
C PRO A 40 25.81 -11.20 3.27
N GLN A 41 26.58 -12.30 3.30
CA GLN A 41 27.60 -12.62 2.31
C GLN A 41 26.97 -12.83 0.93
N ALA A 42 25.94 -13.69 0.82
CA ALA A 42 25.23 -13.96 -0.43
C ALA A 42 24.54 -12.70 -1.01
N ILE A 43 24.04 -11.83 -0.14
CA ILE A 43 23.46 -10.53 -0.55
C ILE A 43 24.56 -9.63 -1.15
N SER A 44 25.73 -9.57 -0.51
CA SER A 44 26.85 -8.74 -0.97
C SER A 44 27.52 -9.24 -2.26
N SER A 45 27.46 -10.54 -2.54
CA SER A 45 27.96 -11.19 -3.76
C SER A 45 26.98 -11.16 -4.93
N ASN A 46 25.78 -10.57 -4.77
CA ASN A 46 24.68 -10.59 -5.76
C ASN A 46 24.17 -11.99 -6.12
N GLU A 47 24.32 -12.98 -5.24
CA GLU A 47 23.87 -14.36 -5.50
C GLU A 47 22.35 -14.54 -5.34
N VAL A 48 21.65 -13.56 -4.75
CA VAL A 48 20.22 -13.63 -4.36
C VAL A 48 19.25 -13.08 -5.44
N MET A 49 19.71 -12.91 -6.69
CA MET A 49 18.94 -12.20 -7.73
C MET A 49 17.65 -12.93 -8.16
N PHE A 50 17.66 -14.25 -8.17
CA PHE A 50 16.51 -15.07 -8.61
C PHE A 50 16.04 -16.10 -7.58
N LEU A 51 16.96 -16.62 -6.77
CA LEU A 51 16.70 -17.60 -5.71
C LEU A 51 17.50 -17.24 -4.44
N PRO A 52 17.04 -17.66 -3.26
CA PRO A 52 17.81 -17.53 -2.03
C PRO A 52 18.98 -18.54 -2.00
N ASP A 53 20.11 -18.14 -1.42
CA ASP A 53 21.28 -18.99 -1.19
C ASP A 53 20.99 -20.10 -0.16
N GLY A 54 20.08 -19.83 0.77
CA GLY A 54 19.61 -20.77 1.79
C GLY A 54 18.60 -20.13 2.73
N ILE A 55 18.22 -20.85 3.80
CA ILE A 55 17.38 -20.29 4.87
C ILE A 55 18.28 -19.84 6.02
N TYR A 56 18.49 -18.53 6.11
CA TYR A 56 19.27 -17.85 7.13
C TYR A 56 18.37 -16.97 8.01
N LEU A 57 18.07 -17.45 9.22
CA LEU A 57 17.14 -16.77 10.15
C LEU A 57 17.83 -15.90 11.20
N ASP A 58 19.16 -15.86 11.24
CA ASP A 58 19.87 -15.12 12.28
C ASP A 58 19.72 -13.60 12.11
N SER A 59 19.54 -13.11 10.88
CA SER A 59 19.18 -11.71 10.61
C SER A 59 17.89 -11.30 11.34
N TYR A 60 16.87 -12.18 11.34
CA TYR A 60 15.63 -11.93 12.08
C TYR A 60 15.85 -11.96 13.59
N LYS A 61 16.64 -12.91 14.11
CA LYS A 61 16.96 -12.96 15.55
C LYS A 61 17.65 -11.68 16.02
N GLN A 62 18.61 -11.17 15.25
CA GLN A 62 19.33 -9.92 15.56
C GLN A 62 18.38 -8.72 15.61
N ILE A 63 17.43 -8.64 14.68
CA ILE A 63 16.41 -7.59 14.62
C ILE A 63 15.46 -7.67 15.81
N LEU A 64 14.96 -8.87 16.14
CA LEU A 64 14.01 -9.08 17.24
C LEU A 64 14.60 -8.79 18.63
N GLN A 65 15.92 -8.89 18.78
CA GLN A 65 16.62 -8.53 20.02
C GLN A 65 16.71 -7.01 20.24
N LYS A 66 16.50 -6.18 19.21
CA LYS A 66 16.53 -4.72 19.35
C LYS A 66 15.21 -4.21 19.93
N GLN A 67 15.26 -3.67 21.16
CA GLN A 67 14.09 -3.08 21.81
C GLN A 67 13.46 -1.92 21.01
N GLU A 68 14.27 -1.20 20.24
CA GLU A 68 13.82 -0.08 19.40
C GLU A 68 12.75 -0.52 18.38
N ILE A 69 12.91 -1.72 17.80
CA ILE A 69 11.97 -2.26 16.81
C ILE A 69 10.59 -2.45 17.41
N TRP A 70 10.51 -2.99 18.63
CA TRP A 70 9.23 -3.16 19.34
C TRP A 70 8.55 -1.81 19.61
N ARG A 71 9.33 -0.80 20.00
CA ARG A 71 8.81 0.57 20.17
C ARG A 71 8.30 1.16 18.85
N TYR A 72 9.02 0.97 17.75
CA TYR A 72 8.60 1.47 16.44
C TYR A 72 7.34 0.77 15.92
N TYR A 73 7.25 -0.55 16.08
CA TYR A 73 6.04 -1.31 15.74
C TYR A 73 4.85 -0.88 16.58
N PHE A 74 5.03 -0.71 17.90
CA PHE A 74 3.97 -0.24 18.78
C PHE A 74 3.47 1.15 18.36
N ASN A 75 4.38 2.09 18.13
CA ASN A 75 4.02 3.44 17.68
C ASN A 75 3.26 3.41 16.36
N THR A 76 3.71 2.61 15.39
CA THR A 76 3.05 2.47 14.08
C THR A 76 1.64 1.94 14.24
N ILE A 77 1.46 0.85 14.99
CA ILE A 77 0.14 0.25 15.23
C ILE A 77 -0.76 1.23 15.97
N PHE A 78 -0.25 1.89 17.00
CA PHE A 78 -1.00 2.87 17.77
C PHE A 78 -1.50 4.03 16.89
N ILE A 79 -0.61 4.63 16.09
CA ILE A 79 -0.94 5.73 15.19
C ILE A 79 -1.94 5.29 14.13
N VAL A 80 -1.77 4.11 13.52
CA VAL A 80 -2.69 3.59 12.50
C VAL A 80 -4.06 3.30 13.10
N VAL A 81 -4.13 2.65 14.26
CA VAL A 81 -5.41 2.31 14.89
C VAL A 81 -6.17 3.56 15.31
N ILE A 82 -5.54 4.45 16.09
CA ILE A 82 -6.18 5.69 16.55
C ILE A 82 -6.53 6.57 15.34
N GLY A 83 -5.58 6.75 14.42
CA GLY A 83 -5.77 7.57 13.22
C GLY A 83 -6.90 7.06 12.33
N THR A 84 -6.97 5.75 12.09
CA THR A 84 -8.04 5.14 11.28
C THR A 84 -9.39 5.24 11.98
N LEU A 85 -9.45 4.98 13.29
CA LEU A 85 -10.70 5.10 14.06
C LEU A 85 -11.23 6.53 14.04
N THR A 86 -10.38 7.52 14.33
CA THR A 86 -10.77 8.93 14.28
C THR A 86 -11.16 9.36 12.86
N ASN A 87 -10.41 8.95 11.84
CA ASN A 87 -10.73 9.25 10.45
C ASN A 87 -12.08 8.64 10.03
N LEU A 88 -12.33 7.38 10.36
CA LEU A 88 -13.59 6.71 10.08
C LEU A 88 -14.75 7.39 10.80
N LEU A 89 -14.61 7.69 12.10
CA LEU A 89 -15.65 8.38 12.86
C LEU A 89 -16.02 9.71 12.21
N MET A 90 -15.03 10.55 11.89
CA MET A 90 -15.28 11.86 11.27
C MET A 90 -15.86 11.74 9.87
N THR A 91 -15.34 10.82 9.06
CA THR A 91 -15.80 10.62 7.67
C THR A 91 -17.19 10.01 7.61
N LEU A 92 -17.53 9.08 8.51
CA LEU A 92 -18.86 8.48 8.59
C LEU A 92 -19.91 9.51 9.03
N LEU A 93 -19.63 10.28 10.08
CA LEU A 93 -20.55 11.33 10.55
C LEU A 93 -20.81 12.37 9.46
N THR A 94 -19.74 12.85 8.82
CA THR A 94 -19.83 13.86 7.76
C THR A 94 -20.52 13.30 6.50
N GLY A 95 -20.10 12.11 6.06
CA GLY A 95 -20.66 11.43 4.90
C GLY A 95 -22.15 11.10 5.08
N TYR A 96 -22.56 10.70 6.28
CA TYR A 96 -23.96 10.43 6.58
C TYR A 96 -24.83 11.69 6.43
N VAL A 97 -24.42 12.81 7.03
CA VAL A 97 -25.17 14.07 6.93
C VAL A 97 -25.25 14.55 5.47
N LEU A 98 -24.15 14.47 4.72
CA LEU A 98 -24.09 14.91 3.32
C LEU A 98 -24.80 13.97 2.34
N SER A 99 -24.99 12.69 2.70
CA SER A 99 -25.74 11.74 1.87
C SER A 99 -27.23 12.07 1.80
N ARG A 100 -27.78 12.77 2.80
CA ARG A 100 -29.19 13.19 2.83
C ARG A 100 -29.41 14.39 1.90
N ARG A 101 -30.29 14.22 0.92
CA ARG A 101 -30.63 15.28 -0.06
C ARG A 101 -31.32 16.49 0.58
N ASP A 102 -32.02 16.30 1.69
CA ASP A 102 -32.78 17.35 2.39
C ASP A 102 -31.91 18.25 3.28
N PHE A 103 -30.61 17.98 3.36
CA PHE A 103 -29.71 18.79 4.17
C PHE A 103 -29.38 20.13 3.48
N LYS A 104 -29.93 21.22 4.04
CA LYS A 104 -29.87 22.59 3.48
C LYS A 104 -28.46 23.07 3.12
N PHE A 105 -27.44 22.71 3.90
CA PHE A 105 -26.05 23.18 3.70
C PHE A 105 -25.15 22.21 2.92
N ARG A 106 -25.72 21.13 2.35
CA ARG A 106 -24.97 20.08 1.63
C ARG A 106 -24.02 20.65 0.58
N ASN A 107 -24.53 21.51 -0.31
CA ASN A 107 -23.73 22.02 -1.43
C ASN A 107 -22.57 22.91 -0.97
N HIS A 108 -22.77 23.73 0.05
CA HIS A 108 -21.72 24.62 0.58
C HIS A 108 -20.58 23.81 1.22
N ILE A 109 -20.92 22.80 2.04
CA ILE A 109 -19.92 21.94 2.69
C ILE A 109 -19.19 21.08 1.65
N MET A 110 -19.89 20.55 0.64
CA MET A 110 -19.24 19.80 -0.45
C MET A 110 -18.24 20.66 -1.23
N ILE A 111 -18.59 21.91 -1.54
CA ILE A 111 -17.66 22.84 -2.21
C ILE A 111 -16.42 23.07 -1.34
N PHE A 112 -16.58 23.25 -0.03
CA PHE A 112 -15.45 23.43 0.88
C PHE A 112 -14.53 22.20 0.94
N VAL A 113 -15.09 21.00 1.05
CA VAL A 113 -14.31 19.74 1.04
C VAL A 113 -13.54 19.57 -0.26
N VAL A 114 -14.21 19.82 -1.40
CA VAL A 114 -13.57 19.74 -2.72
C VAL A 114 -12.48 20.80 -2.85
N PHE A 115 -12.69 22.01 -2.33
CA PHE A 115 -11.66 23.04 -2.31
C PHE A 115 -10.39 22.56 -1.59
N THR A 116 -10.51 21.95 -0.41
CA THR A 116 -9.33 21.42 0.32
C THR A 116 -8.62 20.26 -0.36
N MET A 117 -9.28 19.54 -1.29
CA MET A 117 -8.63 18.49 -2.08
C MET A 117 -7.69 19.08 -3.15
N PHE A 118 -8.02 20.25 -3.69
CA PHE A 118 -7.24 20.88 -4.77
C PHE A 118 -6.33 22.01 -4.28
N PHE A 119 -6.69 22.67 -3.19
CA PHE A 119 -5.95 23.79 -2.61
C PHE A 119 -5.42 23.39 -1.24
N SER A 120 -4.09 23.40 -1.08
CA SER A 120 -3.42 23.16 0.20
C SER A 120 -2.33 24.21 0.44
N GLY A 121 -1.98 24.46 1.70
CA GLY A 121 -0.95 25.43 2.08
C GLY A 121 0.49 25.06 1.68
N GLY A 122 0.74 23.84 1.18
CA GLY A 122 2.09 23.33 0.92
C GLY A 122 2.83 22.91 2.21
N LEU A 123 4.11 22.56 2.13
CA LEU A 123 4.82 21.99 3.30
C LEU A 123 5.11 23.02 4.41
N ILE A 124 5.39 24.28 4.08
CA ILE A 124 5.81 25.31 5.05
C ILE A 124 4.71 25.64 6.09
N PRO A 125 3.42 25.73 5.74
CA PRO A 125 2.37 25.93 6.73
C PRO A 125 1.94 24.64 7.47
N PHE A 126 2.38 23.47 7.03
CA PHE A 126 1.97 22.18 7.59
C PHE A 126 2.96 21.61 8.62
N TYR A 127 4.23 22.07 8.61
CA TYR A 127 5.31 21.64 9.50
C TYR A 127 5.91 22.83 10.25
#